data_AF-A0AAX1BKK2-F1
#
_entry.id   AF-A0AAX1BKK2-F1
#
_cell.length_a   1.000
_cell.length_b   1.000
_cell.length_c   1.000
_cell.angle_alpha   90.00
_cell.angle_beta   90.00
_cell.angle_gamma   90.00
#
_symmetry.space_group_name_H-M   'P 1'
#
loop_
_entity.id
_entity.type
_entity.pdbx_description
1 polymer ?
#
loop_
_entity_poly.entity_id
_entity_poly.type
_entity_poly.pdbx_seq_one_letter_code
_entity_poly.pdbx_strand_id
1 'polypeptide(L)' 'MKSLTAVRKKSPNYPAEFKIKMVELSHRPEISVAQLAREHGINDNLLFKWRQYWREGKLRPPSTTENN' A
#
# COMPACT_ATOMS: atom_id res chain seq x y z
N MET A 1 -35.32 3.55 -10.25
CA MET A 1 -34.89 3.53 -8.83
C MET A 1 -33.48 2.96 -8.77
N LYS A 2 -32.70 3.41 -7.79
CA LYS A 2 -31.23 3.41 -7.74
C LYS A 2 -30.72 1.99 -7.46
N SER A 3 -29.80 1.49 -8.26
CA SER A 3 -28.95 0.36 -7.87
C SER A 3 -27.62 0.48 -8.62
N LEU A 4 -26.81 1.45 -8.20
CA LEU A 4 -25.37 1.44 -8.41
C LEU A 4 -24.83 0.29 -7.56
N THR A 5 -25.02 -0.96 -8.02
CA THR A 5 -24.33 -2.11 -7.47
C THR A 5 -22.86 -1.83 -7.69
N ALA A 6 -22.19 -1.39 -6.62
CA ALA A 6 -20.76 -1.18 -6.58
C ALA A 6 -20.11 -2.49 -7.05
N VAL A 7 -19.76 -2.53 -8.35
CA VAL A 7 -18.86 -3.52 -8.90
C VAL A 7 -17.66 -3.45 -7.98
N ARG A 8 -17.55 -4.44 -7.10
CA ARG A 8 -16.43 -4.64 -6.19
C ARG A 8 -15.25 -4.81 -7.12
N LYS A 9 -14.65 -3.67 -7.51
CA LYS A 9 -13.54 -3.58 -8.45
C LYS A 9 -12.47 -4.40 -7.77
N LYS A 10 -12.33 -5.64 -8.26
CA LYS A 10 -11.53 -6.73 -7.69
C LYS A 10 -10.24 -6.07 -7.24
N SER A 11 -10.11 -5.82 -5.93
CA SER A 11 -9.07 -4.94 -5.42
C SER A 11 -7.78 -5.51 -6.00
N PRO A 12 -7.02 -4.75 -6.83
CA PRO A 12 -5.85 -5.32 -7.48
C PRO A 12 -5.01 -5.91 -6.35
N ASN A 13 -4.84 -7.23 -6.38
CA ASN A 13 -4.18 -7.92 -5.29
C ASN A 13 -2.70 -7.67 -5.51
N TYR A 14 -2.23 -6.48 -5.13
CA TYR A 14 -0.84 -6.09 -5.35
C TYR A 14 0.05 -7.06 -4.58
N PRO A 15 1.14 -7.55 -5.18
CA PRO A 15 2.08 -8.42 -4.50
C PRO A 15 2.69 -7.69 -3.29
N ALA A 16 3.03 -8.45 -2.24
CA ALA A 16 3.55 -7.87 -1.00
C ALA A 16 4.79 -6.99 -1.26
N GLU A 17 5.69 -7.43 -2.13
CA GLU A 17 6.88 -6.67 -2.55
C GLU A 17 6.53 -5.31 -3.14
N PHE A 18 5.48 -5.23 -3.97
CA PHE A 18 5.02 -3.95 -4.52
C PHE A 18 4.49 -3.04 -3.42
N LYS A 19 3.68 -3.57 -2.51
CA LYS A 19 3.15 -2.81 -1.36
C LYS A 19 4.29 -2.29 -0.47
N ILE A 20 5.29 -3.14 -0.19
CA ILE A 20 6.50 -2.82 0.57
C ILE A 20 7.26 -1.67 -0.10
N LYS A 21 7.54 -1.81 -1.40
CA LYS A 21 8.24 -0.78 -2.20
C LYS A 21 7.52 0.56 -2.16
N MET A 22 6.19 0.57 -2.28
CA MET A 22 5.41 1.81 -2.21
C MET A 22 5.47 2.43 -0.81
N VAL A 23 5.38 1.63 0.26
CA VAL A 23 5.51 2.11 1.63
C VAL A 23 6.91 2.68 1.89
N GLU A 24 7.95 2.02 1.42
CA GLU A 24 9.34 2.46 1.54
C GLU A 24 9.60 3.77 0.80
N LEU A 25 9.15 3.88 -0.46
CA LEU A 25 9.23 5.12 -1.23
C LEU A 25 8.46 6.25 -0.55
N SER A 26 7.28 5.96 0.01
CA SER A 26 6.52 6.95 0.76
C SER A 26 7.24 7.44 2.01
N HIS A 27 8.13 6.63 2.61
CA HIS A 27 8.88 6.99 3.80
C HIS A 27 10.00 8.00 3.50
N ARG A 28 10.35 8.20 2.23
CA ARG A 28 11.33 9.20 1.82
C ARG A 28 10.71 10.59 1.98
N PRO A 29 11.38 11.53 2.67
CA PRO A 29 10.87 12.89 2.86
C PRO A 29 10.74 13.66 1.54
N GLU A 30 11.42 13.21 0.50
CA GLU A 30 11.41 13.81 -0.84
C GLU A 30 10.15 13.47 -1.65
N ILE A 31 9.40 12.43 -1.26
CA ILE A 31 8.26 11.94 -2.05
C ILE A 31 6.95 12.11 -1.29
N SER A 32 6.01 12.83 -1.90
CA SER A 32 4.64 12.92 -1.40
C SER A 32 3.86 11.65 -1.72
N VAL A 33 3.17 11.10 -0.71
CA VAL A 33 2.27 9.94 -0.82
C VAL A 33 1.29 10.08 -1.99
N ALA A 34 0.68 11.25 -2.15
CA ALA A 34 -0.30 11.50 -3.20
C ALA A 34 0.34 11.56 -4.60
N GLN A 35 1.57 12.05 -4.70
CA GLN A 35 2.31 12.09 -5.96
C GLN A 35 2.76 10.68 -6.37
N LEU A 36 3.34 9.93 -5.44
CA LEU A 36 3.72 8.54 -5.66
C LEU A 36 2.51 7.69 -6.10
N ALA A 37 1.37 7.90 -5.45
CA ALA A 37 0.15 7.20 -5.80
C ALA A 37 -0.30 7.49 -7.24
N ARG A 38 -0.30 8.76 -7.65
CA ARG A 38 -0.65 9.18 -9.01
C ARG A 38 0.34 8.65 -10.05
N GLU A 39 1.63 8.72 -9.77
CA GLU A 39 2.68 8.27 -10.68
C GLU A 39 2.62 6.75 -10.93
N HIS A 40 2.31 5.98 -9.89
CA HIS A 40 2.12 4.53 -10.00
C HIS A 40 0.68 4.10 -10.34
N GLY A 41 -0.24 5.05 -10.53
CA GLY A 41 -1.65 4.76 -10.81
C GLY A 41 -2.39 4.00 -9.69
N ILE A 42 -1.92 4.11 -8.45
CA ILE A 42 -2.54 3.51 -7.27
C ILE A 42 -3.34 4.55 -6.49
N ASN A 43 -4.28 4.08 -5.68
CA ASN A 43 -5.05 4.96 -4.81
C ASN A 43 -4.20 5.36 -3.58
N ASP A 44 -4.14 6.64 -3.25
CA ASP A 44 -3.38 7.14 -2.09
C ASP A 44 -3.90 6.54 -0.76
N ASN A 45 -5.21 6.30 -0.64
CA ASN A 45 -5.82 5.66 0.52
C ASN A 45 -5.34 4.20 0.72
N LEU A 46 -4.98 3.51 -0.37
CA LEU A 46 -4.35 2.19 -0.30
C LEU A 46 -2.94 2.28 0.29
N LEU A 47 -2.20 3.33 -0.04
CA LEU A 47 -0.86 3.54 0.50
C LEU A 47 -0.88 3.84 2.01
N PHE A 48 -1.86 4.62 2.48
CA PHE A 48 -2.10 4.84 3.91
C PHE A 48 -2.42 3.52 4.64
N LYS A 49 -3.27 2.67 4.05
CA LYS A 49 -3.54 1.32 4.59
C LYS A 49 -2.28 0.45 4.64
N TRP A 50 -1.45 0.47 3.60
CA TRP A 50 -0.21 -0.31 3.59
C TRP A 50 0.81 0.18 4.60
N ARG A 51 0.93 1.50 4.81
CA ARG A 51 1.73 2.07 5.91
C ARG A 51 1.24 1.58 7.28
N GLN A 52 -0.07 1.47 7.47
CA GLN A 52 -0.62 0.92 8.71
C GLN A 52 -0.25 -0.56 8.86
N TYR A 53 -0.45 -1.37 7.82
CA TYR A 53 -0.08 -2.79 7.84
C TYR A 53 1.43 -3.03 8.04
N TRP A 54 2.27 -2.12 7.55
CA TRP A 54 3.70 -2.13 7.82
C TRP A 54 4.01 -1.91 9.31
N ARG A 55 3.38 -0.90 9.93
CA ARG A 55 3.50 -0.65 11.37
C ARG A 55 2.95 -1.80 12.22
N GLU A 56 1.87 -2.44 11.78
CA GLU A 56 1.28 -3.61 12.43
C GLU A 56 2.08 -4.91 12.19
N GLY A 57 3.14 -4.90 11.37
CA GLY A 57 3.94 -6.09 11.05
C GLY A 57 3.32 -7.05 10.04
N LYS A 58 2.10 -6.77 9.55
CA LYS A 58 1.37 -7.55 8.55
C LYS A 58 1.96 -7.45 7.14
N LEU A 59 2.72 -6.39 6.91
CA LEU A 59 3.31 -6.07 5.61
C LEU A 59 4.78 -5.71 5.83
N ARG A 60 5.56 -6.72 6.19
CA ARG A 60 7.02 -6.59 6.33
C ARG A 60 7.72 -7.32 5.19
N PRO A 61 8.83 -6.78 4.66
CA PRO A 61 9.73 -7.58 3.85
C PRO A 61 10.22 -8.77 4.66
N PRO A 62 10.63 -9.87 4.01
CA PRO A 62 11.24 -11.03 4.67
C PRO A 62 12.64 -10.68 5.20
N SER A 63 12.72 -9.71 6.10
CA SER A 63 13.95 -9.22 6.68
C SER A 63 13.85 -9.37 8.19
N THR A 64 14.49 -10.44 8.63
CA THR A 64 14.95 -10.73 9.99
C THR A 64 13.87 -11.18 10.96
N THR A 65 13.68 -12.51 10.99
CA THR A 65 13.63 -13.25 12.25
C THR A 65 14.79 -12.75 13.12
N GLU A 66 14.54 -11.76 13.97
CA GLU A 66 15.42 -11.49 15.11
C GLU A 66 15.13 -12.63 16.08
N ASN A 67 15.92 -13.70 15.96
CA ASN A 67 16.00 -14.73 16.98
C ASN A 67 16.49 -14.06 18.25
N ASN A 68 15.65 -14.02 19.28
CA ASN A 68 16.10 -13.89 20.66
C ASN A 68 15.43 -14.98 21.49
#